data_AF-A0AAN7U2W5-F1
#
_entry.id   AF-A0AAN7U2W5-F1
#
_cell.length_a   1.000
_cell.length_b   1.000
_cell.length_c   1.000
_cell.angle_alpha   90.00
_cell.angle_beta   90.00
_cell.angle_gamma   90.00
#
_symmetry.space_group_name_H-M   'P 1'
#
loop_
_entity.id
_entity.type
_entity.pdbx_description
1 polymer ?
#
loop_
_entity_poly.entity_id
_entity_poly.type
_entity_poly.pdbx_seq_one_letter_code
_entity_poly.pdbx_strand_id
1 'polypeptide(L)'
;MAVYLPSTPRYLKVPLIILNVILWLLGLVLVIIGGIGVGFFSQFKEFREAAGVTDAIKSISVSVPAGVLSIGIFFMILTIAGCIVAYKEKMVGLVFYTVLMLVLLVVLIGIGGEALTYHNDDIEIEIKKNWIRISNSNESDEINKLESYFQCCCYDEEDYLLGHATICPKDINQVNLYNGTYCSDVIYTAINSKLYLVGSAGVAIGVIELVSLMFALFLIIRLYKTNAYK
;
A
#
# COMPACT_ATOMS: atom_id res chain seq x y z
N MET A 1 -23.48 -48.30 14.32
CA MET A 1 -22.71 -47.57 15.34
C MET A 1 -22.50 -46.16 14.81
N ALA A 2 -23.32 -45.20 15.27
CA ALA A 2 -23.29 -43.83 14.77
C ALA A 2 -22.05 -43.12 15.31
N VAL A 3 -21.02 -42.96 14.48
CA VAL A 3 -19.84 -42.16 14.79
C VAL A 3 -20.26 -40.69 14.73
N TYR A 4 -20.67 -40.14 15.87
CA TYR A 4 -20.73 -38.69 16.07
C TYR A 4 -19.30 -38.16 15.94
N LEU A 5 -18.98 -37.57 14.78
CA LEU A 5 -17.77 -36.76 14.59
C LEU A 5 -17.73 -35.68 15.69
N PRO A 6 -16.61 -35.51 16.40
CA PRO A 6 -16.55 -34.56 17.50
C PRO A 6 -16.78 -33.16 16.97
N SER A 7 -17.75 -32.48 17.56
CA SER A 7 -18.03 -31.07 17.37
C SER A 7 -16.79 -30.25 17.72
N THR A 8 -15.98 -29.91 16.70
CA THR A 8 -14.97 -28.87 16.87
C THR A 8 -15.70 -27.63 17.43
N PRO A 9 -15.26 -27.09 18.58
CA PRO A 9 -16.04 -26.15 19.35
C PRO A 9 -16.24 -24.91 18.50
N ARG A 10 -17.50 -24.49 18.39
CA ARG A 10 -17.88 -23.26 17.71
C ARG A 10 -17.01 -22.07 18.15
N TYR A 11 -16.54 -22.09 19.40
CA TYR A 11 -15.66 -21.09 20.00
C TYR A 11 -14.29 -20.89 19.34
N LEU A 12 -13.76 -21.85 18.57
CA LEU A 12 -12.48 -21.65 17.85
C LEU A 12 -12.68 -21.21 16.40
N LYS A 13 -13.69 -21.76 15.72
CA LYS A 13 -13.94 -21.49 14.31
C LYS A 13 -14.67 -20.18 14.06
N VAL A 14 -15.65 -19.84 14.90
CA VAL A 14 -16.47 -18.64 14.70
C VAL A 14 -15.62 -17.37 14.81
N PRO A 15 -14.74 -17.20 15.82
CA PRO A 15 -13.86 -16.04 15.86
C PRO A 15 -12.90 -15.97 14.66
N LEU A 16 -12.31 -17.10 14.25
CA LEU A 16 -11.43 -17.14 13.08
C LEU A 16 -12.14 -16.69 11.79
N ILE A 17 -13.39 -17.10 11.59
CA ILE A 17 -14.21 -16.68 10.44
C ILE A 17 -14.53 -15.19 10.54
N ILE A 18 -14.95 -14.71 11.73
CA ILE A 18 -15.26 -13.29 11.94
C ILE A 18 -14.03 -12.42 11.68
N LEU A 19 -12.87 -12.78 12.22
CA LEU A 19 -11.63 -12.04 12.01
C LEU A 19 -11.21 -12.03 10.53
N ASN A 20 -11.34 -13.15 9.82
CA ASN A 20 -11.08 -13.18 8.38
C ASN A 20 -12.06 -12.30 7.58
N VAL A 21 -13.32 -12.22 7.97
CA VAL A 21 -14.29 -11.29 7.35
C VAL A 21 -13.89 -9.84 7.60
N ILE A 22 -13.43 -9.50 8.81
CA ILE A 22 -12.91 -8.15 9.12
C ILE A 22 -11.66 -7.86 8.26
N LEU A 23 -10.71 -8.78 8.21
CA LEU A 23 -9.50 -8.64 7.38
C LEU A 23 -9.86 -8.51 5.89
N TRP A 24 -10.88 -9.23 5.40
CA TRP A 24 -11.36 -9.09 4.03
C TRP A 24 -11.87 -7.68 3.72
N LEU A 25 -12.65 -7.09 4.65
CA LEU A 25 -13.14 -5.71 4.51
C LEU A 25 -11.98 -4.70 4.51
N LEU A 26 -10.99 -4.89 5.38
CA LEU A 26 -9.78 -4.05 5.40
C LEU A 26 -8.97 -4.22 4.10
N GLY A 27 -8.86 -5.44 3.59
CA GLY A 27 -8.24 -5.74 2.30
C GLY A 27 -8.95 -5.05 1.13
N LEU A 28 -10.29 -5.00 1.15
CA LEU A 28 -11.08 -4.29 0.14
C LEU A 28 -10.76 -2.78 0.13
N VAL A 29 -10.66 -2.17 1.31
CA VAL A 29 -10.25 -0.76 1.44
C VAL A 29 -8.86 -0.53 0.86
N LEU A 30 -7.90 -1.42 1.15
CA LEU A 30 -6.54 -1.36 0.58
C LEU A 30 -6.54 -1.48 -0.94
N VAL A 31 -7.35 -2.37 -1.52
CA VAL A 31 -7.48 -2.52 -2.97
C VAL A 31 -8.06 -1.26 -3.61
N ILE A 32 -9.05 -0.61 -2.99
CA ILE A 32 -9.62 0.64 -3.49
C ILE A 32 -8.55 1.74 -3.48
N ILE A 33 -7.82 1.90 -2.38
CA ILE A 33 -6.75 2.91 -2.26
C ILE A 33 -5.63 2.62 -3.27
N GLY A 34 -5.20 1.36 -3.39
CA GLY A 34 -4.19 0.93 -4.36
C GLY A 34 -4.66 1.17 -5.80
N GLY A 35 -5.93 0.92 -6.11
CA GLY A 35 -6.52 1.16 -7.43
C GLY A 35 -6.56 2.65 -7.79
N ILE A 36 -6.95 3.51 -6.85
CA ILE A 36 -6.89 4.97 -7.02
C ILE A 36 -5.43 5.41 -7.23
N GLY A 37 -4.49 4.89 -6.44
CA GLY A 37 -3.07 5.18 -6.57
C GLY A 37 -2.51 4.80 -7.93
N VAL A 38 -2.77 3.57 -8.40
CA VAL A 38 -2.37 3.14 -9.75
C VAL A 38 -3.00 4.02 -10.83
N GLY A 39 -4.28 4.38 -10.69
CA GLY A 39 -4.95 5.29 -11.61
C GLY A 39 -4.27 6.66 -11.67
N PHE A 40 -3.91 7.22 -10.52
CA PHE A 40 -3.16 8.47 -10.42
C PHE A 40 -1.78 8.38 -11.09
N PHE A 41 -0.95 7.40 -10.70
CA PHE A 41 0.39 7.24 -11.26
C PHE A 41 0.40 6.89 -12.76
N SER A 42 -0.67 6.27 -13.27
CA SER A 42 -0.81 5.99 -14.70
C SER A 42 -0.94 7.25 -15.55
N GLN A 43 -1.46 8.35 -14.99
CA GLN A 43 -1.55 9.65 -15.67
C GLN A 43 -0.20 10.35 -15.83
N PHE A 44 0.78 9.99 -14.99
CA PHE A 44 2.14 10.57 -14.97
C PHE A 44 3.19 9.56 -15.48
N LYS A 45 2.77 8.62 -16.32
CA LYS A 45 3.68 7.62 -16.89
C LYS A 45 4.78 8.28 -17.73
N GLU A 46 4.45 9.35 -18.44
CA GLU A 46 5.38 10.12 -19.29
C GLU A 46 6.40 10.87 -18.44
N PHE A 47 5.99 11.60 -17.39
CA PHE A 47 6.87 12.19 -16.37
C PHE A 47 7.90 11.19 -15.81
N ARG A 48 7.49 9.94 -15.60
CA ARG A 48 8.36 8.89 -15.06
C ARG A 48 9.37 8.37 -16.07
N GLU A 49 9.00 8.29 -17.35
CA GLU A 49 9.95 7.91 -18.41
C GLU A 49 10.96 9.05 -18.65
N ALA A 50 10.47 10.29 -18.59
CA ALA A 50 11.21 11.55 -18.70
C ALA A 50 12.27 11.76 -17.63
N ALA A 51 11.93 11.43 -16.37
CA ALA A 51 12.81 11.51 -15.23
C ALA A 51 14.07 10.62 -15.35
N GLY A 52 14.22 9.85 -16.44
CA GLY A 52 15.39 9.04 -16.76
C GLY A 52 15.77 8.12 -15.61
N VAL A 53 14.73 7.53 -15.05
CA VAL A 53 14.73 6.69 -13.86
C VAL A 53 15.52 5.43 -14.19
N THR A 54 16.76 5.33 -13.67
CA THR A 54 17.56 4.11 -13.72
C THR A 54 16.74 2.94 -13.20
N ASP A 55 17.02 1.71 -13.68
CA ASP A 55 16.22 0.50 -13.45
C ASP A 55 15.87 0.22 -11.97
N ALA A 56 16.61 0.80 -11.02
CA ALA A 56 16.39 0.72 -9.58
C ALA A 56 15.22 1.57 -9.02
N ILE A 57 14.82 2.66 -9.66
CA ILE A 57 13.68 3.51 -9.20
C ILE A 57 12.41 3.24 -10.04
N LYS A 58 12.58 2.59 -11.21
CA LYS A 58 11.48 2.11 -12.06
C LYS A 58 10.59 1.10 -11.29
N SER A 59 11.17 0.38 -10.34
CA SER A 59 10.52 -0.51 -9.38
C SER A 59 9.77 0.22 -8.25
N ILE A 60 10.18 1.42 -7.87
CA ILE A 60 9.60 2.16 -6.73
C ILE A 60 8.36 2.95 -7.17
N SER A 61 8.40 3.58 -8.35
CA SER A 61 7.36 4.55 -8.77
C SER A 61 6.14 3.96 -9.48
N VAL A 62 6.23 2.75 -10.08
CA VAL A 62 5.06 2.03 -10.63
C VAL A 62 4.84 0.67 -9.99
N SER A 63 5.89 0.03 -9.44
CA SER A 63 5.71 -1.26 -8.77
C SER A 63 5.21 -1.13 -7.34
N VAL A 64 5.35 0.02 -6.65
CA VAL A 64 4.77 0.17 -5.31
C VAL A 64 3.22 0.25 -5.35
N PRO A 65 2.56 1.15 -6.10
CA PRO A 65 1.10 1.18 -6.14
C PRO A 65 0.51 -0.10 -6.76
N ALA A 66 1.11 -0.61 -7.83
CA ALA A 66 0.68 -1.86 -8.46
C ALA A 66 0.93 -3.09 -7.57
N GLY A 67 2.03 -3.09 -6.81
CA GLY A 67 2.37 -4.11 -5.83
C GLY A 67 1.39 -4.12 -4.66
N VAL A 68 1.05 -2.96 -4.10
CA VAL A 68 0.02 -2.83 -3.05
C VAL A 68 -1.33 -3.33 -3.55
N LEU A 69 -1.73 -2.98 -4.78
CA LEU A 69 -2.94 -3.49 -5.40
C LEU A 69 -2.91 -5.02 -5.54
N SER A 70 -1.81 -5.57 -6.05
CA SER A 70 -1.65 -7.01 -6.28
C SER A 70 -1.66 -7.80 -4.97
N ILE A 71 -0.93 -7.32 -3.96
CA ILE A 71 -0.89 -7.90 -2.61
C ILE A 71 -2.26 -7.80 -1.95
N GLY A 72 -2.98 -6.68 -2.11
CA GLY A 72 -4.33 -6.50 -1.57
C GLY A 72 -5.35 -7.49 -2.16
N ILE A 73 -5.32 -7.72 -3.48
CA ILE A 73 -6.17 -8.72 -4.14
C ILE A 73 -5.85 -10.13 -3.62
N PHE A 74 -4.57 -10.46 -3.54
CA PHE A 74 -4.12 -11.76 -3.01
C PHE A 74 -4.54 -11.96 -1.55
N PHE A 75 -4.40 -10.93 -0.72
CA PHE A 75 -4.85 -10.91 0.67
C PHE A 75 -6.36 -11.17 0.81
N MET A 76 -7.18 -10.53 -0.03
CA MET A 76 -8.62 -10.79 -0.07
C MET A 76 -8.95 -12.26 -0.43
N ILE A 77 -8.23 -12.85 -1.38
CA ILE A 77 -8.42 -14.26 -1.73
C ILE A 77 -8.07 -15.17 -0.54
N LEU A 78 -6.98 -14.87 0.18
CA LEU A 78 -6.56 -15.65 1.34
C LEU A 78 -7.51 -15.57 2.52
N THR A 79 -8.08 -14.41 2.81
CA THR A 79 -9.09 -14.26 3.87
C THR A 79 -10.39 -15.03 3.54
N ILE A 80 -10.85 -15.02 2.28
CA ILE A 80 -11.96 -15.89 1.82
C ILE A 80 -11.60 -17.38 1.99
N ALA A 81 -10.40 -17.77 1.55
CA ALA A 81 -9.92 -19.13 1.72
C ALA A 81 -9.86 -19.52 3.20
N GLY A 82 -9.42 -18.61 4.08
CA GLY A 82 -9.41 -18.75 5.53
C GLY A 82 -10.80 -19.09 6.09
N CYS A 83 -11.83 -18.35 5.68
CA CYS A 83 -13.22 -18.63 6.04
C CYS A 83 -13.66 -20.04 5.59
N ILE A 84 -13.39 -20.41 4.33
CA ILE A 84 -13.81 -21.70 3.76
C ILE A 84 -13.10 -22.87 4.45
N VAL A 85 -11.79 -22.74 4.67
CA VAL A 85 -10.95 -23.77 5.27
C VAL A 85 -11.29 -23.95 6.74
N ALA A 86 -11.53 -22.86 7.49
CA ALA A 86 -12.00 -22.90 8.86
C ALA A 86 -13.38 -23.57 8.98
N TYR A 87 -14.28 -23.30 8.03
CA TYR A 87 -15.60 -23.92 7.98
C TYR A 87 -15.55 -25.41 7.63
N LYS A 88 -14.74 -25.79 6.63
CA LYS A 88 -14.61 -27.19 6.16
C LYS A 88 -13.67 -28.04 7.00
N GLU A 89 -12.96 -27.44 7.96
CA GLU A 89 -12.03 -28.11 8.89
C GLU A 89 -10.98 -28.97 8.15
N LYS A 90 -10.51 -28.48 6.99
CA LYS A 90 -9.52 -29.18 6.15
C LYS A 90 -8.10 -28.89 6.62
N MET A 91 -7.47 -29.89 7.22
CA MET A 91 -6.14 -29.79 7.83
C MET A 91 -5.06 -29.23 6.92
N VAL A 92 -4.86 -29.84 5.76
CA VAL A 92 -3.84 -29.40 4.79
C VAL A 92 -4.09 -27.96 4.36
N GLY A 93 -5.36 -27.60 4.11
CA GLY A 93 -5.72 -26.23 3.75
C GLY A 93 -5.45 -25.23 4.87
N LEU A 94 -5.67 -25.63 6.13
CA LEU A 94 -5.50 -24.75 7.29
C LEU A 94 -4.02 -24.47 7.56
N VAL A 95 -3.16 -25.48 7.40
CA VAL A 95 -1.71 -25.32 7.45
C VAL A 95 -1.23 -24.39 6.32
N PHE A 96 -1.66 -24.62 5.08
CA PHE A 96 -1.26 -23.79 3.94
C PHE A 96 -1.70 -22.34 4.11
N TYR A 97 -2.95 -22.10 4.50
CA TYR A 97 -3.45 -20.77 4.85
C TYR A 97 -2.61 -20.10 5.93
N THR A 98 -2.30 -20.83 7.03
CA THR A 98 -1.51 -20.29 8.14
C THR A 98 -0.10 -19.88 7.70
N VAL A 99 0.56 -20.68 6.85
CA VAL A 99 1.88 -20.34 6.32
C VAL A 99 1.82 -19.10 5.43
N LEU A 100 0.82 -18.98 4.56
CA LEU A 100 0.69 -17.81 3.68
C LEU A 100 0.36 -16.53 4.46
N MET A 101 -0.52 -16.60 5.46
CA MET A 101 -0.81 -15.46 6.35
C MET A 101 0.42 -15.09 7.19
N LEU A 102 1.25 -16.06 7.60
CA LEU A 102 2.51 -15.74 8.28
C LEU A 102 3.47 -14.97 7.37
N VAL A 103 3.57 -15.36 6.09
CA VAL A 103 4.41 -14.63 5.11
C VAL A 103 3.91 -13.21 4.92
N LEU A 104 2.59 -13.01 4.81
CA LEU A 104 1.99 -11.70 4.71
C LEU A 104 2.26 -10.83 5.94
N LEU A 105 2.15 -11.40 7.14
CA LEU A 105 2.46 -10.69 8.38
C LEU A 105 3.92 -10.19 8.39
N VAL A 106 4.88 -11.01 7.96
CA VAL A 106 6.30 -10.60 7.89
C VAL A 106 6.49 -9.47 6.89
N VAL A 107 5.87 -9.57 5.71
CA VAL A 107 5.90 -8.50 4.70
C VAL A 107 5.29 -7.22 5.25
N LEU A 108 4.17 -7.32 5.97
CA LEU A 108 3.47 -6.19 6.55
C LEU A 108 4.29 -5.49 7.63
N ILE A 109 4.97 -6.25 8.49
CA ILE A 109 5.90 -5.69 9.49
C ILE A 109 7.08 -5.01 8.81
N GLY A 110 7.61 -5.59 7.72
CA GLY A 110 8.68 -4.98 6.94
C GLY A 110 8.26 -3.63 6.35
N ILE A 111 7.17 -3.60 5.58
CA ILE A 111 6.67 -2.38 4.94
C ILE A 111 6.22 -1.35 6.00
N GLY A 112 5.52 -1.78 7.05
CA GLY A 112 5.04 -0.92 8.11
C GLY A 112 6.17 -0.33 8.96
N GLY A 113 7.23 -1.10 9.23
CA GLY A 113 8.40 -0.65 9.98
C GLY A 113 9.21 0.39 9.21
N GLU A 114 9.44 0.15 7.92
CA GLU A 114 10.07 1.12 7.02
C GLU A 114 9.22 2.41 6.96
N ALA A 115 7.92 2.31 6.71
CA ALA A 115 7.03 3.48 6.62
C ALA A 115 6.98 4.35 7.89
N LEU A 116 7.24 3.78 9.08
CA LEU A 116 7.27 4.51 10.35
C LEU A 116 8.65 5.11 10.67
N THR A 117 9.73 4.56 10.11
CA THR A 117 11.11 4.98 10.41
C THR A 117 11.69 5.87 9.32
N TYR A 118 11.09 5.85 8.14
CA TYR A 118 11.52 6.62 6.98
C TYR A 118 11.50 8.12 7.31
N HIS A 119 12.68 8.74 7.29
CA HIS A 119 12.82 10.17 7.53
C HIS A 119 12.39 10.94 6.28
N ASN A 120 11.62 12.00 6.51
CA ASN A 120 11.08 12.80 5.42
C ASN A 120 12.18 13.51 4.59
N ASP A 121 13.37 13.70 5.16
CA ASP A 121 14.48 14.40 4.51
C ASP A 121 15.04 13.63 3.29
N ASP A 122 15.10 12.29 3.37
CA ASP A 122 15.58 11.46 2.26
C ASP A 122 14.62 11.49 1.06
N ILE A 123 13.31 11.53 1.35
CA ILE A 123 12.26 11.67 0.35
C ILE A 123 12.37 13.01 -0.36
N GLU A 124 12.56 14.08 0.42
CA GLU A 124 12.61 15.44 -0.09
C GLU A 124 13.77 15.61 -1.08
N ILE A 125 14.96 15.11 -0.71
CA ILE A 125 16.15 15.16 -1.58
C ILE A 125 15.92 14.40 -2.89
N GLU A 126 15.32 13.20 -2.82
CA GLU A 126 15.09 12.37 -4.01
C GLU A 126 14.01 12.98 -4.93
N ILE A 127 12.95 13.55 -4.36
CA ILE A 127 11.92 14.26 -5.11
C ILE A 127 12.51 15.52 -5.76
N LYS A 128 13.23 16.37 -5.00
CA LYS A 128 13.85 17.60 -5.50
C LYS A 128 14.76 17.32 -6.69
N LYS A 129 15.64 16.31 -6.56
CA LYS A 129 16.59 15.93 -7.60
C LYS A 129 15.89 15.50 -8.89
N ASN A 130 14.84 14.69 -8.77
CA ASN A 130 14.08 14.23 -9.94
C ASN A 130 13.26 15.37 -10.55
N TRP A 131 12.69 16.25 -9.72
CA TRP A 131 11.95 17.42 -10.16
C TRP A 131 12.82 18.35 -11.02
N ILE A 132 13.95 18.81 -10.48
CA ILE A 132 14.87 19.73 -11.17
C ILE A 132 15.39 19.11 -12.47
N ARG A 133 15.65 17.79 -12.49
CA ARG A 133 16.08 17.09 -13.70
C ARG A 133 15.06 17.19 -14.82
N ILE A 134 13.76 17.07 -14.51
CA ILE A 134 12.68 17.10 -15.50
C ILE A 134 12.38 18.54 -15.90
N SER A 135 12.40 19.49 -14.96
CA SER A 135 12.26 20.93 -15.25
C SER A 135 13.31 21.43 -16.25
N ASN A 136 14.54 20.91 -16.18
CA ASN A 136 15.62 21.22 -17.12
C ASN A 136 15.57 20.43 -18.44
N SER A 137 14.65 19.47 -18.58
CA SER A 137 14.53 18.62 -19.76
C SER A 137 13.51 19.17 -20.76
N ASN A 138 13.45 18.57 -21.95
CA ASN A 138 12.43 18.90 -22.96
C ASN A 138 11.02 18.39 -22.56
N GLU A 139 10.87 17.75 -21.41
CA GLU A 139 9.63 17.15 -20.92
C GLU A 139 8.98 18.03 -19.82
N SER A 140 9.25 19.34 -19.86
CA SER A 140 8.70 20.35 -18.95
C SER A 140 7.16 20.39 -18.91
N ASP A 141 6.49 19.92 -19.97
CA ASP A 141 5.03 19.80 -20.02
C ASP A 141 4.48 18.83 -18.95
N GLU A 142 5.28 17.85 -18.54
CA GLU A 142 4.91 16.91 -17.48
C GLU A 142 4.96 17.55 -16.10
N ILE A 143 5.93 18.44 -15.85
CA ILE A 143 6.01 19.26 -14.64
C ILE A 143 4.78 20.16 -14.54
N ASN A 144 4.37 20.80 -15.64
CA ASN A 144 3.19 21.67 -15.68
C ASN A 144 1.89 20.91 -15.33
N LYS A 145 1.73 19.65 -15.78
CA LYS A 145 0.60 18.80 -15.36
C LYS A 145 0.62 18.54 -13.85
N LEU A 146 1.79 18.30 -13.28
CA LEU A 146 1.98 18.02 -11.86
C LEU A 146 1.71 19.27 -11.01
N GLU A 147 2.24 20.41 -11.43
CA GLU A 147 2.00 21.74 -10.85
C GLU A 147 0.52 22.13 -10.89
N SER A 148 -0.16 21.87 -12.01
CA SER A 148 -1.60 22.08 -12.15
C SER A 148 -2.42 21.21 -11.21
N TYR A 149 -2.01 19.95 -11.01
CA TYR A 149 -2.69 19.00 -10.14
C TYR A 149 -2.53 19.36 -8.66
N PHE A 150 -1.30 19.65 -8.24
CA PHE A 150 -1.00 20.03 -6.86
C PHE A 150 -1.27 21.51 -6.56
N GLN A 151 -1.63 22.29 -7.57
CA GLN A 151 -1.92 23.73 -7.45
C GLN A 151 -0.74 24.51 -6.85
N CYS A 152 0.46 24.25 -7.39
CA CYS A 152 1.73 24.84 -6.96
C CYS A 152 2.56 25.25 -8.19
N CYS A 153 3.67 25.95 -7.98
CA CYS A 153 4.58 26.39 -9.03
C CYS A 153 6.03 26.33 -8.53
N CYS A 154 6.90 25.69 -9.31
CA CYS A 154 8.28 25.34 -8.97
C CYS A 154 8.39 24.43 -7.74
N TYR A 155 9.49 23.69 -7.63
CA TYR A 155 9.72 22.84 -6.45
C TYR A 155 9.94 23.66 -5.18
N ASP A 156 10.81 24.66 -5.26
CA ASP A 156 11.20 25.57 -4.18
C ASP A 156 11.67 26.92 -4.76
N GLU A 157 12.15 27.83 -3.91
CA GLU A 157 12.67 29.13 -4.31
C GLU A 157 13.90 29.01 -5.23
N GLU A 158 14.75 28.00 -5.03
CA GLU A 158 15.92 27.77 -5.87
C GLU A 158 15.51 27.41 -7.31
N ASP A 159 14.53 26.52 -7.46
CA ASP A 159 13.94 26.13 -8.75
C ASP A 159 13.30 27.34 -9.47
N TYR A 160 12.67 28.24 -8.71
CA TYR A 160 12.14 29.50 -9.25
C TYR A 160 13.25 30.40 -9.81
N LEU A 161 14.35 30.56 -9.07
CA LEU A 161 15.49 31.41 -9.45
C LEU A 161 16.25 30.87 -10.68
N LEU A 162 16.15 29.57 -10.96
CA LEU A 162 16.68 28.96 -12.19
C LEU A 162 15.89 29.30 -13.46
N GLY A 163 14.75 30.00 -13.33
CA GLY A 163 13.93 30.46 -14.46
C GLY A 163 12.83 29.48 -14.89
N HIS A 164 12.61 28.42 -14.12
CA HIS A 164 11.54 27.44 -14.37
C HIS A 164 10.13 27.98 -14.12
N ALA A 165 9.99 29.19 -13.57
CA ALA A 165 8.71 29.90 -13.47
C ALA A 165 8.01 30.09 -14.84
N THR A 166 8.72 29.93 -15.95
CA THR A 166 8.14 29.96 -17.30
C THR A 166 7.27 28.75 -17.63
N ILE A 167 7.52 27.61 -16.97
CA ILE A 167 6.82 26.32 -17.13
C ILE A 167 5.49 26.31 -16.36
N CYS A 168 5.42 27.09 -15.27
CA CYS A 168 4.28 27.08 -14.37
C CYS A 168 2.92 27.27 -15.07
N PRO A 169 1.83 26.70 -14.51
CA PRO A 169 0.50 26.85 -15.07
C PRO A 169 0.13 28.33 -15.22
N LYS A 170 -0.43 28.71 -16.37
CA LYS A 170 -0.80 30.10 -16.69
C LYS A 170 -2.30 30.25 -16.87
N ASP A 171 -2.82 31.40 -16.46
CA ASP A 171 -4.22 31.77 -16.66
C ASP A 171 -4.44 32.29 -18.09
N ILE A 172 -5.68 32.57 -18.46
CA ILE A 172 -6.11 33.13 -19.75
C ILE A 172 -5.30 34.40 -20.09
N ASN A 173 -4.87 35.15 -19.08
CA ASN A 173 -4.06 36.37 -19.23
C ASN A 173 -2.54 36.12 -19.29
N GLN A 174 -2.09 34.87 -19.43
CA GLN A 174 -0.68 34.44 -19.43
C GLN A 174 0.10 34.77 -18.14
N VAL A 175 -0.62 34.94 -17.02
CA VAL A 175 -0.03 35.15 -15.69
C VAL A 175 0.12 33.80 -15.00
N ASN A 176 1.26 33.57 -14.35
CA ASN A 176 1.50 32.34 -13.58
C ASN A 176 0.47 32.21 -12.44
N LEU A 177 -0.20 31.05 -12.36
CA LEU A 177 -0.98 30.65 -11.21
C LEU A 177 -0.05 30.21 -10.07
N TYR A 178 -0.59 30.25 -8.84
CA TYR A 178 0.05 29.69 -7.63
C TYR A 178 1.41 30.32 -7.27
N ASN A 179 1.62 31.58 -7.65
CA ASN A 179 2.85 32.31 -7.35
C ASN A 179 3.03 32.44 -5.82
N GLY A 180 4.15 31.94 -5.29
CA GLY A 180 4.43 31.89 -3.85
C GLY A 180 3.99 30.60 -3.15
N THR A 181 3.41 29.64 -3.87
CA THR A 181 3.10 28.29 -3.36
C THR A 181 4.02 27.27 -4.03
N TYR A 182 5.05 26.84 -3.31
CA TYR A 182 6.01 25.86 -3.81
C TYR A 182 5.49 24.42 -3.70
N CYS A 183 5.87 23.59 -4.66
CA CYS A 183 5.42 22.19 -4.69
C CYS A 183 6.04 21.34 -3.58
N SER A 184 7.23 21.69 -3.07
CA SER A 184 7.84 21.04 -1.90
C SER A 184 6.90 21.00 -0.70
N ASP A 185 6.36 22.14 -0.27
CA ASP A 185 5.45 22.24 0.87
C ASP A 185 4.16 21.44 0.67
N VAL A 186 3.55 21.55 -0.51
CA VAL A 186 2.28 20.88 -0.83
C VAL A 186 2.47 19.37 -0.88
N ILE A 187 3.52 18.90 -1.57
CA ILE A 187 3.83 17.48 -1.71
C ILE A 187 4.23 16.88 -0.37
N TYR A 188 5.08 17.57 0.40
CA TYR A 188 5.50 17.11 1.71
C TYR A 188 4.31 16.96 2.67
N THR A 189 3.43 17.96 2.70
CA THR A 189 2.22 17.92 3.52
C THR A 189 1.27 16.81 3.08
N ALA A 190 1.15 16.58 1.77
CA ALA A 190 0.35 15.50 1.21
C ALA A 190 0.92 14.12 1.56
N ILE A 191 2.25 13.93 1.49
CA ILE A 191 2.90 12.66 1.82
C ILE A 191 2.80 12.39 3.32
N ASN A 192 3.23 13.33 4.16
CA ASN A 192 3.35 13.11 5.60
C ASN A 192 1.98 12.83 6.26
N SER A 193 0.93 13.53 5.82
CA SER A 193 -0.43 13.32 6.34
C SER A 193 -1.02 11.96 5.96
N LYS A 194 -0.59 11.35 4.84
CA LYS A 194 -1.10 10.06 4.37
C LYS A 194 -0.21 8.90 4.81
N LEU A 195 1.10 9.10 4.93
CA LEU A 195 2.06 8.06 5.33
C LEU A 195 1.75 7.53 6.73
N TYR A 196 1.49 8.43 7.69
CA TYR A 196 1.08 8.05 9.04
C TYR A 196 -0.22 7.24 9.06
N LEU A 197 -1.19 7.62 8.23
CA LEU A 197 -2.47 6.92 8.10
C LEU A 197 -2.28 5.49 7.54
N VAL A 198 -1.41 5.34 6.54
CA VAL A 198 -1.08 4.03 5.95
C VAL A 198 -0.29 3.16 6.94
N GLY A 199 0.72 3.73 7.61
CA GLY A 199 1.53 3.02 8.61
C GLY A 199 0.70 2.52 9.78
N SER A 200 -0.15 3.38 10.36
CA SER A 200 -1.04 2.99 11.46
C SER A 200 -2.08 1.93 11.05
N ALA A 201 -2.65 2.04 9.85
CA ALA A 201 -3.57 1.02 9.32
C ALA A 201 -2.87 -0.34 9.13
N GLY A 202 -1.63 -0.34 8.63
CA GLY A 202 -0.82 -1.55 8.52
C GLY A 202 -0.63 -2.25 9.86
N VAL A 203 -0.18 -1.51 10.88
CA VAL A 203 0.00 -2.06 12.24
C VAL A 203 -1.30 -2.68 12.78
N ALA A 204 -2.43 -1.99 12.59
CA ALA A 204 -3.73 -2.50 13.03
C ALA A 204 -4.10 -3.82 12.32
N ILE A 205 -3.89 -3.91 11.00
CA ILE A 205 -4.12 -5.14 10.22
C ILE A 205 -3.21 -6.27 10.72
N GLY A 206 -1.93 -5.99 10.95
CA GLY A 206 -0.96 -6.98 11.45
C GLY A 206 -1.33 -7.55 12.82
N VAL A 207 -1.86 -6.73 13.73
CA VAL A 207 -2.36 -7.22 15.04
C VAL A 207 -3.55 -8.16 14.86
N ILE A 208 -4.52 -7.80 14.02
CA ILE A 208 -5.71 -8.63 13.76
C ILE A 208 -5.31 -9.95 13.07
N GLU A 209 -4.35 -9.88 12.14
CA GLU A 209 -3.77 -11.03 11.46
C GLU A 209 -3.05 -11.97 12.43
N LEU A 210 -2.25 -11.43 13.37
CA LEU A 210 -1.59 -12.23 14.40
C LEU A 210 -2.61 -12.98 15.27
N VAL A 211 -3.68 -12.31 15.71
CA VAL A 211 -4.75 -12.95 16.47
C VAL A 211 -5.43 -14.05 15.63
N SER A 212 -5.67 -13.80 14.34
CA SER A 212 -6.24 -14.79 13.42
C SER A 212 -5.35 -16.02 13.28
N LEU A 213 -4.02 -15.83 13.17
CA LEU A 213 -3.04 -16.90 13.13
C LEU A 213 -3.06 -17.74 14.42
N MET A 214 -3.19 -17.11 15.59
CA MET A 214 -3.31 -17.85 16.85
C MET A 214 -4.54 -18.78 16.86
N PHE A 215 -5.71 -18.28 16.45
CA PHE A 215 -6.92 -19.11 16.34
C PHE A 215 -6.76 -20.23 15.31
N ALA A 216 -6.13 -19.96 14.18
CA ALA A 216 -5.86 -20.97 13.16
C ALA A 216 -4.95 -22.09 13.69
N LEU A 217 -3.87 -21.74 14.40
CA LEU A 217 -2.95 -22.71 15.02
C LEU A 217 -3.66 -23.57 16.08
N PHE A 218 -4.48 -22.97 16.95
CA PHE A 218 -5.27 -23.73 17.92
C PHE A 218 -6.24 -24.70 17.24
N LEU A 219 -6.87 -24.28 16.14
CA LEU A 219 -7.75 -25.13 15.35
C LEU A 219 -6.97 -26.30 14.70
N ILE A 220 -5.77 -26.05 14.15
CA ILE A 220 -4.89 -27.11 13.60
C ILE A 220 -4.52 -28.12 14.68
N ILE A 221 -4.00 -27.67 15.82
CA ILE A 221 -3.55 -28.56 16.92
C ILE A 221 -4.71 -29.46 17.37
N ARG A 222 -5.91 -28.89 17.50
CA ARG A 222 -7.09 -29.64 17.93
C ARG A 222 -7.49 -30.70 16.90
N LEU A 223 -7.60 -30.31 15.63
CA LEU A 223 -7.96 -31.25 14.57
C LEU A 223 -6.89 -32.34 14.41
N TYR A 224 -5.61 -32.04 14.67
CA TYR A 224 -4.52 -33.01 14.58
C TYR A 224 -4.66 -34.09 15.65
N LYS A 225 -4.90 -33.65 16.89
CA LYS A 225 -5.21 -34.57 18.00
C LYS A 225 -6.43 -35.43 17.65
N THR A 226 -7.52 -34.83 17.18
CA THR A 226 -8.73 -35.57 16.80
C THR A 226 -8.46 -36.65 15.75
N ASN A 227 -7.63 -36.37 14.75
CA ASN A 227 -7.30 -37.33 13.70
C ASN A 227 -6.31 -38.40 14.15
N ALA A 228 -5.41 -38.10 15.10
CA ALA A 228 -4.47 -39.07 15.66
C ALA A 228 -5.14 -40.11 16.57
N TYR A 229 -6.34 -39.82 17.11
CA TYR A 229 -7.15 -40.74 17.92
C TYR A 229 -8.18 -41.54 17.11
N LYS A 230 -8.20 -41.41 15.78
CA LYS A 230 -9.05 -42.20 14.86
C LYS A 230 -8.24 -43.30 14.19
#